data_AF-A0A960UQD7-F1
#
_entry.id   AF-A0A960UQD7-F1
#
_cell.length_a   1.000
_cell.length_b   1.000
_cell.length_c   1.000
_cell.angle_alpha   90.00
_cell.angle_beta   90.00
_cell.angle_gamma   90.00
#
_symmetry.space_group_name_H-M   'P 1'
#
loop_
_entity.id
_entity.type
_entity.pdbx_description
1 polymer ?
#
loop_
_entity_poly.entity_id
_entity_poly.type
_entity_poly.pdbx_seq_one_letter_code
_entity_poly.pdbx_strand_id
1 'polypeptide(L)'
;SIPFAILGCFVLLIGWYGFNPGSWLGADPVIGKIAVNTTLAGVAGAFVAMMVTWFKDGKPDVAMTGNGLLAGLVGVTAGCWVVEPVGALIIGLLAGALVVFAVSFFDKIKIDDPVGAVSVHLVCGIWGTLCVGIFGGGTFMAQLIGVLAAGAFCFPAALILFLALKFTTGIRVSEEEELKGLDLGEHGQEAYAGFQIIHTK
;
A
#
# COMPACT_ATOMS: atom_id res chain seq x y z
N SER A 1 -14.85 -3.63 7.46
CA SER A 1 -15.67 -2.42 7.71
C SER A 1 -15.09 -1.24 6.94
N ILE A 2 -15.86 -0.59 6.07
CA ILE A 2 -15.38 0.55 5.26
C ILE A 2 -15.01 1.77 6.14
N PRO A 3 -15.81 2.18 7.14
CA PRO A 3 -15.43 3.28 8.02
C PRO A 3 -14.07 3.08 8.73
N PHE A 4 -13.79 1.87 9.24
CA PHE A 4 -12.51 1.58 9.89
C PHE A 4 -11.34 1.57 8.89
N ALA A 5 -11.54 1.06 7.68
CA ALA A 5 -10.51 1.12 6.63
C ALA A 5 -10.15 2.57 6.27
N ILE A 6 -11.15 3.44 6.12
CA ILE A 6 -10.93 4.86 5.81
C ILE A 6 -10.34 5.62 7.00
N LEU A 7 -10.75 5.31 8.23
CA LEU A 7 -10.08 5.84 9.42
C LEU A 7 -8.60 5.47 9.42
N GLY A 8 -8.27 4.21 9.12
CA GLY A 8 -6.88 3.76 8.95
C GLY A 8 -6.13 4.58 7.90
N CYS A 9 -6.76 4.85 6.75
CA CYS A 9 -6.17 5.68 5.70
C CYS A 9 -5.87 7.11 6.19
N PHE A 10 -6.75 7.74 6.97
CA PHE A 10 -6.49 9.07 7.55
C PHE A 10 -5.39 9.05 8.61
N VAL A 11 -5.37 8.04 9.47
CA VAL A 11 -4.28 7.85 10.44
C VAL A 11 -2.94 7.70 9.72
N LEU A 12 -2.89 6.91 8.64
CA LEU A 12 -1.70 6.73 7.82
C LEU A 12 -1.30 8.02 7.10
N LEU A 13 -2.26 8.78 6.56
CA LEU A 13 -1.99 10.08 5.92
C LEU A 13 -1.32 11.05 6.91
N ILE A 14 -1.85 11.17 8.12
CA ILE A 14 -1.26 12.02 9.17
C ILE A 14 0.12 11.47 9.58
N GLY A 15 0.22 10.17 9.81
CA GLY A 15 1.48 9.49 10.14
C GLY A 15 2.56 9.67 9.08
N TRP A 16 2.18 9.81 7.80
CA TRP A 16 3.11 9.99 6.70
C TRP A 16 3.87 11.32 6.76
N TYR A 17 3.38 12.32 7.49
CA TYR A 17 4.13 13.54 7.78
C TYR A 17 5.31 13.28 8.74
N GLY A 18 5.17 12.32 9.65
CA GLY A 18 6.30 11.82 10.44
C GLY A 18 7.25 10.97 9.60
N PHE A 19 6.71 10.22 8.64
CA PHE A 19 7.48 9.32 7.79
C PHE A 19 8.34 10.08 6.76
N ASN A 20 7.73 10.85 5.85
CA ASN A 20 8.44 11.49 4.75
C ASN A 20 9.21 12.75 5.22
N PRO A 21 8.56 13.83 5.72
CA PRO A 21 9.26 14.98 6.26
C PRO A 21 10.23 14.63 7.39
N GLY A 22 9.86 13.71 8.28
CA GLY A 22 10.74 13.29 9.39
C GLY A 22 11.99 12.53 8.93
N SER A 23 11.96 11.88 7.76
CA SER A 23 13.15 11.22 7.19
C SER A 23 14.25 12.21 6.79
N TRP A 24 13.98 13.51 6.79
CA TRP A 24 15.01 14.54 6.62
C TRP A 24 15.96 14.65 7.83
N LEU A 25 15.52 14.24 9.03
CA LEU A 25 16.32 14.24 10.27
C LEU A 25 16.90 15.62 10.66
N GLY A 26 16.28 16.70 10.18
CA GLY A 26 16.66 18.09 10.44
C GLY A 26 15.44 19.00 10.54
N ALA A 27 15.66 20.30 10.66
CA ALA A 27 14.61 21.33 10.73
C ALA A 27 14.85 22.42 9.68
N ASP A 28 14.88 22.01 8.41
CA ASP A 28 15.23 22.86 7.26
C ASP A 28 14.00 23.23 6.41
N PRO A 29 14.05 24.32 5.62
CA PRO A 29 12.94 24.74 4.76
C PRO A 29 12.46 23.66 3.76
N VAL A 30 13.32 22.71 3.39
CA VAL A 30 12.97 21.60 2.48
C VAL A 30 11.87 20.70 3.02
N ILE A 31 11.69 20.63 4.34
CA ILE A 31 10.63 19.85 5.01
C ILE A 31 9.25 20.30 4.53
N GLY A 32 9.06 21.60 4.30
CA GLY A 32 7.82 22.14 3.73
C GLY A 32 7.54 21.56 2.34
N LYS A 33 8.56 21.48 1.47
CA LYS A 33 8.43 20.87 0.14
C LYS A 33 8.11 19.38 0.25
N ILE A 34 8.79 18.65 1.13
CA ILE A 34 8.55 17.22 1.35
C ILE A 34 7.11 16.96 1.82
N ALA A 35 6.60 17.77 2.75
CA ALA A 35 5.23 17.68 3.25
C ALA A 35 4.19 17.96 2.16
N VAL A 36 4.42 18.99 1.35
CA VAL A 36 3.58 19.33 0.18
C VAL A 36 3.58 18.20 -0.83
N ASN A 37 4.75 17.69 -1.21
CA ASN A 37 4.88 16.57 -2.15
C ASN A 37 4.17 15.31 -1.65
N THR A 38 4.31 15.00 -0.35
CA THR A 38 3.65 13.86 0.29
C THR A 38 2.14 13.95 0.14
N THR A 39 1.57 15.10 0.49
CA THR A 39 0.11 15.28 0.44
C THR A 39 -0.40 15.32 -1.00
N LEU A 40 0.27 16.08 -1.88
CA LEU A 40 -0.12 16.19 -3.29
C LEU A 40 -0.16 14.82 -3.97
N ALA A 41 0.85 13.98 -3.76
CA ALA A 41 0.87 12.64 -4.34
C ALA A 41 -0.23 11.75 -3.78
N GLY A 42 -0.43 11.76 -2.46
CA GLY A 42 -1.49 11.00 -1.81
C GLY A 42 -2.88 11.38 -2.33
N VAL A 43 -3.24 12.67 -2.33
CA VAL A 43 -4.57 13.11 -2.78
C VAL A 43 -4.76 12.91 -4.28
N ALA A 44 -3.70 13.03 -5.09
CA ALA A 44 -3.74 12.72 -6.51
C ALA A 44 -4.00 11.24 -6.76
N GLY A 45 -3.36 10.36 -5.99
CA GLY A 45 -3.59 8.92 -6.04
C GLY A 45 -5.00 8.53 -5.64
N ALA A 46 -5.56 9.15 -4.59
CA ALA A 46 -6.95 8.97 -4.21
C ALA A 46 -7.91 9.40 -5.33
N PHE A 47 -7.72 10.61 -5.85
CA PHE A 47 -8.56 11.18 -6.90
C PHE A 47 -8.58 10.31 -8.15
N VAL A 48 -7.41 9.91 -8.66
CA VAL A 48 -7.33 9.14 -9.90
C VAL A 48 -7.85 7.71 -9.71
N ALA A 49 -7.63 7.05 -8.56
CA ALA A 49 -8.15 5.72 -8.29
C ALA A 49 -9.69 5.74 -8.25
N MET A 50 -10.26 6.78 -7.62
CA MET A 50 -11.70 7.02 -7.64
C MET A 50 -12.20 7.21 -9.08
N MET A 51 -11.53 8.02 -9.89
CA MET A 51 -11.93 8.24 -11.29
C MET A 51 -11.82 6.95 -12.12
N VAL A 52 -10.72 6.21 -12.02
CA VAL A 52 -10.50 4.97 -12.77
C VAL A 52 -11.57 3.93 -12.41
N THR A 53 -11.87 3.74 -11.13
CA THR A 53 -12.95 2.82 -10.70
C THR A 53 -14.32 3.31 -11.16
N TRP A 54 -14.59 4.61 -11.12
CA TRP A 54 -15.84 5.17 -11.63
C TRP A 54 -16.04 4.88 -13.12
N PHE A 55 -15.01 5.07 -13.94
CA PHE A 55 -15.09 4.81 -15.38
C PHE A 55 -15.12 3.31 -15.71
N LYS A 56 -14.39 2.48 -14.97
CA LYS A 56 -14.28 1.04 -15.21
C LYS A 56 -15.51 0.27 -14.73
N ASP A 57 -16.00 0.60 -13.54
CA ASP A 57 -17.00 -0.19 -12.81
C ASP A 57 -18.36 0.55 -12.69
N GLY A 58 -18.46 1.76 -13.23
CA GLY A 58 -19.69 2.58 -13.29
C GLY A 58 -20.04 3.31 -12.00
N LYS A 59 -19.26 3.14 -10.93
CA LYS A 59 -19.47 3.75 -9.62
C LYS A 59 -18.13 3.92 -8.88
N PRO A 60 -17.99 4.91 -7.99
CA PRO A 60 -16.79 5.06 -7.19
C PRO A 60 -16.66 3.93 -6.17
N ASP A 61 -15.45 3.40 -6.00
CA ASP A 61 -15.11 2.46 -4.94
C ASP A 61 -14.35 3.19 -3.82
N VAL A 62 -14.97 3.26 -2.63
CA VAL A 62 -14.42 3.94 -1.47
C VAL A 62 -13.16 3.24 -0.93
N ALA A 63 -13.15 1.91 -0.87
CA ALA A 63 -12.00 1.15 -0.40
C ALA A 63 -10.82 1.33 -1.35
N MET A 64 -11.08 1.23 -2.66
CA MET A 64 -10.06 1.45 -3.67
C MET A 64 -9.57 2.90 -3.71
N THR A 65 -10.43 3.88 -3.43
CA THR A 65 -10.02 5.28 -3.25
C THR A 65 -9.04 5.43 -2.07
N GLY A 66 -9.29 4.71 -0.97
CA GLY A 66 -8.35 4.59 0.15
C GLY A 66 -7.01 3.96 -0.27
N ASN A 67 -7.03 2.86 -1.03
CA ASN A 67 -5.82 2.28 -1.59
C ASN A 67 -5.11 3.22 -2.58
N GLY A 68 -5.85 4.04 -3.32
CA GLY A 68 -5.30 5.11 -4.17
C GLY A 68 -4.55 6.18 -3.35
N LEU A 69 -5.12 6.59 -2.21
CA LEU A 69 -4.44 7.50 -1.27
C LEU A 69 -3.09 6.91 -0.83
N LEU A 70 -3.11 5.65 -0.36
CA LEU A 70 -1.90 4.96 0.08
C LEU A 70 -0.90 4.73 -1.06
N ALA A 71 -1.37 4.36 -2.26
CA ALA A 71 -0.54 4.20 -3.44
C ALA A 71 0.20 5.48 -3.81
N GLY A 72 -0.48 6.64 -3.74
CA GLY A 72 0.14 7.94 -3.96
C GLY A 72 1.20 8.29 -2.91
N LEU A 73 0.90 8.04 -1.63
CA LEU A 73 1.84 8.24 -0.52
C LEU A 73 3.08 7.33 -0.65
N VAL A 74 2.87 6.05 -0.93
CA VAL A 74 3.94 5.09 -1.20
C VAL A 74 4.76 5.52 -2.43
N GLY A 75 4.09 5.87 -3.52
CA GLY A 75 4.75 6.24 -4.78
C GLY A 75 5.71 7.43 -4.63
N VAL A 76 5.36 8.44 -3.82
CA VAL A 76 6.25 9.60 -3.65
C VAL A 76 7.34 9.39 -2.59
N THR A 77 7.23 8.37 -1.74
CA THR A 77 8.08 8.18 -0.55
C THR A 77 9.57 8.25 -0.86
N ALA A 78 10.04 7.52 -1.87
CA ALA A 78 11.47 7.48 -2.23
C ALA A 78 12.03 8.83 -2.75
N GLY A 79 11.18 9.63 -3.42
CA GLY A 79 11.59 10.83 -4.15
C GLY A 79 11.10 12.14 -3.56
N CYS A 80 10.34 12.13 -2.46
CA CYS A 80 9.59 13.28 -1.95
C CYS A 80 10.45 14.53 -1.67
N TRP A 81 11.75 14.37 -1.41
CA TRP A 81 12.68 15.48 -1.17
C TRP A 81 13.23 16.11 -2.46
N VAL A 82 13.38 15.31 -3.51
CA VAL A 82 14.09 15.71 -4.74
C VAL A 82 13.15 16.11 -5.86
N VAL A 83 11.96 15.52 -5.94
CA VAL A 83 10.99 15.87 -6.98
C VAL A 83 10.33 17.23 -6.68
N GLU A 84 9.96 17.93 -7.74
CA GLU A 84 9.15 19.15 -7.63
C GLU A 84 7.66 18.80 -7.44
N PRO A 85 6.84 19.73 -6.91
CA PRO A 85 5.42 19.47 -6.62
C PRO A 85 4.60 18.91 -7.78
N VAL A 86 4.88 19.37 -9.01
CA VAL A 86 4.25 18.82 -10.22
C VAL A 86 4.66 17.37 -10.47
N GLY A 87 5.93 17.03 -10.21
CA GLY A 87 6.41 15.64 -10.28
C GLY A 87 5.72 14.75 -9.24
N ALA A 88 5.57 15.23 -8.00
CA ALA A 88 4.85 14.51 -6.95
C ALA A 88 3.38 14.25 -7.35
N LEU A 89 2.71 15.24 -7.95
CA LEU A 89 1.35 15.09 -8.47
C LEU A 89 1.28 13.98 -9.54
N ILE A 90 2.20 14.00 -10.52
CA ILE A 90 2.25 12.99 -11.60
C ILE A 90 2.51 11.59 -11.03
N ILE A 91 3.47 11.46 -10.09
CA ILE A 91 3.77 10.19 -9.43
C ILE A 91 2.52 9.65 -8.73
N GLY A 92 1.79 10.50 -8.00
CA GLY A 92 0.55 10.14 -7.33
C GLY A 92 -0.56 9.71 -8.29
N LEU A 93 -0.79 10.49 -9.37
CA LEU A 93 -1.78 10.16 -10.40
C LEU A 93 -1.50 8.79 -11.07
N LEU A 94 -0.23 8.51 -11.36
CA LEU A 94 0.12 7.23 -11.99
C LEU A 94 0.08 6.07 -11.00
N ALA A 95 0.50 6.29 -9.74
CA ALA A 95 0.40 5.28 -8.69
C ALA A 95 -1.06 4.89 -8.38
N GLY A 96 -1.95 5.89 -8.25
CA GLY A 96 -3.37 5.63 -7.99
C GLY A 96 -4.08 4.94 -9.15
N ALA A 97 -3.67 5.17 -10.40
CA ALA A 97 -4.19 4.40 -11.53
C ALA A 97 -3.64 2.97 -11.50
N LEU A 98 -2.32 2.83 -11.27
CA LEU A 98 -1.61 1.57 -11.26
C LEU A 98 -2.16 0.60 -10.21
N VAL A 99 -2.49 1.07 -8.99
CA VAL A 99 -2.99 0.21 -7.91
C VAL A 99 -4.31 -0.48 -8.27
N VAL A 100 -5.22 0.19 -8.98
CA VAL A 100 -6.52 -0.39 -9.40
C VAL A 100 -6.29 -1.60 -10.32
N PHE A 101 -5.35 -1.48 -11.25
CA PHE A 101 -5.02 -2.55 -12.20
C PHE A 101 -4.15 -3.62 -11.55
N ALA A 102 -3.26 -3.26 -10.63
CA ALA A 102 -2.41 -4.20 -9.89
C ALA A 102 -3.23 -5.15 -9.02
N VAL A 103 -4.22 -4.64 -8.26
CA VAL A 103 -5.13 -5.48 -7.47
C VAL A 103 -5.87 -6.45 -8.39
N SER A 104 -6.47 -5.93 -9.47
CA SER A 104 -7.16 -6.76 -10.46
C SER A 104 -6.25 -7.79 -11.13
N PHE A 105 -4.93 -7.55 -11.21
CA PHE A 105 -3.97 -8.49 -11.77
C PHE A 105 -3.66 -9.62 -10.78
N PHE A 106 -3.38 -9.31 -9.52
CA PHE A 106 -3.09 -10.32 -8.49
C PHE A 106 -4.28 -11.26 -8.27
N ASP A 107 -5.51 -10.71 -8.26
CA ASP A 107 -6.74 -11.50 -8.20
C ASP A 107 -6.84 -12.50 -9.37
N LYS A 108 -6.54 -12.06 -10.59
CA LYS A 108 -6.60 -12.90 -11.80
C LYS A 108 -5.61 -14.06 -11.79
N ILE A 109 -4.44 -13.85 -11.19
CA ILE A 109 -3.42 -14.90 -11.04
C ILE A 109 -3.60 -15.70 -9.75
N LYS A 110 -4.70 -15.49 -9.03
CA LYS A 110 -5.07 -16.19 -7.79
C LYS A 110 -4.04 -16.01 -6.67
N ILE A 111 -3.39 -14.85 -6.63
CA ILE A 111 -2.63 -14.41 -5.47
C ILE A 111 -3.60 -13.64 -4.58
N ASP A 112 -3.89 -14.20 -3.42
CA ASP A 112 -4.78 -13.59 -2.42
C ASP A 112 -4.05 -12.42 -1.72
N ASP A 113 -4.31 -11.21 -2.21
CA ASP A 113 -3.84 -9.93 -1.64
C ASP A 113 -5.04 -9.21 -0.99
N PRO A 114 -5.52 -9.67 0.18
CA PRO A 114 -6.86 -9.36 0.69
C PRO A 114 -7.11 -7.88 0.96
N VAL A 115 -6.05 -7.11 1.16
CA VAL A 115 -6.12 -5.65 1.41
C VAL A 115 -5.47 -4.82 0.29
N GLY A 116 -4.93 -5.47 -0.76
CA GLY A 116 -4.16 -4.78 -1.80
C GLY A 116 -2.76 -4.35 -1.33
N ALA A 117 -2.20 -4.98 -0.30
CA ALA A 117 -0.90 -4.62 0.26
C ALA A 117 0.24 -4.80 -0.74
N VAL A 118 0.23 -5.89 -1.52
CA VAL A 118 1.25 -6.10 -2.57
C VAL A 118 1.09 -5.03 -3.65
N SER A 119 -0.14 -4.73 -4.04
CA SER A 119 -0.42 -3.71 -5.05
C SER A 119 -0.01 -2.29 -4.62
N VAL A 120 -0.34 -1.91 -3.38
CA VAL A 120 0.01 -0.59 -2.81
C VAL A 120 1.51 -0.50 -2.55
N HIS A 121 2.11 -1.46 -1.86
CA HIS A 121 3.48 -1.31 -1.36
C HIS A 121 4.53 -1.79 -2.35
N LEU A 122 4.37 -2.97 -2.94
CA LEU A 122 5.36 -3.50 -3.88
C LEU A 122 5.25 -2.79 -5.23
N VAL A 123 4.08 -2.80 -5.87
CA VAL A 123 3.95 -2.26 -7.23
C VAL A 123 4.12 -0.75 -7.25
N CYS A 124 3.42 -0.01 -6.39
CA CYS A 124 3.56 1.44 -6.36
C CYS A 124 4.89 1.90 -5.75
N GLY A 125 5.50 1.09 -4.87
CA GLY A 125 6.84 1.35 -4.34
C GLY A 125 7.94 1.20 -5.39
N ILE A 126 7.84 0.18 -6.26
CA ILE A 126 8.72 0.04 -7.44
C ILE A 126 8.55 1.25 -8.36
N TRP A 127 7.31 1.59 -8.71
CA TRP A 127 7.00 2.77 -9.52
C TRP A 127 7.63 4.05 -8.94
N GLY A 128 7.42 4.29 -7.64
CA GLY A 128 7.97 5.45 -6.94
C GLY A 128 9.49 5.52 -6.93
N THR A 129 10.15 4.38 -6.68
CA THR A 129 11.61 4.28 -6.66
C THR A 129 12.20 4.56 -8.04
N LEU A 130 11.60 4.00 -9.10
CA LEU A 130 12.01 4.29 -10.48
C LEU A 130 11.79 5.76 -10.85
N CYS A 131 10.73 6.39 -10.33
CA CYS A 131 10.44 7.81 -10.55
C CYS A 131 11.54 8.74 -10.01
N VAL A 132 12.28 8.35 -8.98
CA VAL A 132 13.47 9.10 -8.54
C VAL A 132 14.49 9.20 -9.69
N GLY A 133 14.67 8.14 -10.47
CA GLY A 133 15.56 8.16 -11.63
C GLY A 133 15.01 8.92 -12.84
N ILE A 134 13.70 9.20 -12.86
CA ILE A 134 13.01 9.91 -13.96
C ILE A 134 12.93 11.41 -13.68
N PHE A 135 12.55 11.79 -12.45
CA PHE A 135 12.28 13.18 -12.06
C PHE A 135 13.44 13.85 -11.31
N GLY A 136 14.51 13.11 -11.00
CA GLY A 136 15.72 13.63 -10.37
C GLY A 136 16.04 12.97 -9.03
N GLY A 137 17.32 12.92 -8.66
CA GLY A 137 17.81 12.28 -7.42
C GLY A 137 18.66 11.03 -7.61
N GLY A 138 18.90 10.62 -8.86
CA GLY A 138 19.78 9.53 -9.23
C GLY A 138 19.57 9.15 -10.69
N THR A 139 20.25 8.10 -11.16
CA THR A 139 19.99 7.56 -12.50
C THR A 139 18.90 6.49 -12.42
N PHE A 140 18.08 6.38 -13.48
CA PHE A 140 17.09 5.31 -13.59
C PHE A 140 17.71 3.91 -13.42
N MET A 141 18.92 3.69 -13.96
CA MET A 141 19.63 2.42 -13.78
C MET A 141 20.03 2.14 -12.33
N ALA A 142 20.49 3.14 -11.58
CA ALA A 142 20.78 2.95 -10.16
C ALA A 142 19.52 2.55 -9.37
N GLN A 143 18.39 3.20 -9.65
CA GLN A 143 17.13 2.88 -9.00
C GLN A 143 16.60 1.49 -9.37
N LEU A 144 16.70 1.11 -10.65
CA LEU A 144 16.33 -0.23 -11.10
C LEU A 144 17.19 -1.31 -10.42
N ILE A 145 18.50 -1.10 -10.34
CA ILE A 145 19.40 -2.02 -9.61
C ILE A 145 19.00 -2.11 -8.14
N GLY A 146 18.68 -0.98 -7.50
CA GLY A 146 18.22 -0.95 -6.11
C GLY A 146 16.93 -1.75 -5.89
N VAL A 147 15.93 -1.56 -6.76
CA VAL A 147 14.68 -2.33 -6.75
C VAL A 147 14.95 -3.84 -6.91
N LEU A 148 15.77 -4.21 -7.90
CA LEU A 148 16.08 -5.62 -8.15
C LEU A 148 16.89 -6.24 -7.01
N ALA A 149 17.84 -5.51 -6.43
CA ALA A 149 18.62 -5.97 -5.28
C ALA A 149 17.73 -6.17 -4.04
N ALA A 150 16.85 -5.22 -3.75
CA ALA A 150 15.89 -5.34 -2.65
C ALA A 150 14.95 -6.54 -2.88
N GLY A 151 14.41 -6.71 -4.09
CA GLY A 151 13.56 -7.85 -4.43
C GLY A 151 14.30 -9.20 -4.31
N ALA A 152 15.52 -9.28 -4.86
CA ALA A 152 16.35 -10.47 -4.84
C ALA A 152 16.78 -10.88 -3.41
N PHE A 153 16.83 -9.94 -2.47
CA PHE A 153 17.09 -10.24 -1.07
C PHE A 153 15.80 -10.54 -0.30
N CYS A 154 14.83 -9.63 -0.32
CA CYS A 154 13.63 -9.69 0.50
C CYS A 154 12.74 -10.89 0.16
N PHE A 155 12.54 -11.20 -1.13
CA PHE A 155 11.64 -12.30 -1.51
C PHE A 155 12.18 -13.67 -1.09
N PRO A 156 13.45 -14.06 -1.38
CA PRO A 156 14.00 -15.31 -0.88
C PRO A 156 14.10 -15.36 0.65
N ALA A 157 14.49 -14.26 1.30
CA ALA A 157 14.56 -14.21 2.76
C ALA A 157 13.19 -14.44 3.41
N ALA A 158 12.14 -13.76 2.91
CA ALA A 158 10.77 -13.95 3.38
C ALA A 158 10.29 -15.38 3.10
N LEU A 159 10.55 -15.92 1.90
CA LEU A 159 10.16 -17.29 1.54
C LEU A 159 10.81 -18.32 2.48
N ILE A 160 12.11 -18.21 2.73
CA ILE A 160 12.82 -19.10 3.65
C ILE A 160 12.24 -18.98 5.06
N LEU A 161 12.00 -17.76 5.55
CA LEU A 161 11.41 -17.54 6.87
C LEU A 161 10.02 -18.17 6.98
N PHE A 162 9.13 -17.89 6.04
CA PHE A 162 7.76 -18.41 6.09
C PHE A 162 7.70 -19.93 5.87
N LEU A 163 8.61 -20.51 5.05
CA LEU A 163 8.74 -21.96 4.94
C LEU A 163 9.27 -22.58 6.24
N ALA A 164 10.27 -21.97 6.87
CA ALA A 164 10.78 -22.44 8.16
C ALA A 164 9.67 -22.43 9.21
N LEU A 165 8.93 -21.32 9.35
CA LEU A 165 7.80 -21.22 10.26
C LEU A 165 6.70 -22.24 9.94
N LYS A 166 6.41 -22.48 8.64
CA LYS A 166 5.44 -23.50 8.22
C LYS A 166 5.81 -24.91 8.72
N PHE A 167 7.10 -25.25 8.77
CA PHE A 167 7.56 -26.58 9.20
C PHE A 167 7.93 -26.67 10.68
N THR A 168 7.98 -25.55 11.42
CA THR A 168 8.28 -25.55 12.86
C THR A 168 7.04 -25.30 13.70
N THR A 169 6.45 -24.10 13.63
CA THR A 169 5.31 -23.69 14.48
C THR A 169 3.97 -23.67 13.74
N GLY A 170 4.00 -23.60 12.41
CA GLY A 170 2.84 -23.19 11.62
C GLY A 170 2.58 -21.68 11.73
N ILE A 171 1.96 -21.10 10.70
CA ILE A 171 1.56 -19.68 10.64
C ILE A 171 0.12 -19.46 10.18
N ARG A 172 -0.57 -20.53 9.77
CA ARG A 172 -1.95 -20.52 9.33
C ARG A 172 -2.74 -21.45 10.23
N VAL A 173 -3.89 -21.00 10.69
CA VAL A 173 -4.84 -21.79 11.46
C VAL A 173 -5.42 -22.94 10.63
N SER A 174 -6.08 -23.88 11.29
CA SER A 174 -6.79 -24.96 10.59
C SER A 174 -7.93 -24.41 9.71
N GLU A 175 -8.33 -25.14 8.67
CA GLU A 175 -9.46 -24.74 7.81
C GLU A 175 -10.77 -24.60 8.61
N GLU A 176 -10.98 -25.46 9.62
CA GLU A 176 -12.13 -25.37 10.51
C GLU A 176 -12.15 -24.05 11.30
N GLU A 177 -10.99 -23.63 11.81
CA GLU A 177 -10.84 -22.39 12.56
C GLU A 177 -10.92 -21.15 11.66
N GLU A 178 -10.36 -21.24 10.44
CA GLU A 178 -10.48 -20.19 9.42
C GLU A 178 -11.95 -19.93 9.06
N LEU A 179 -12.76 -21.00 8.92
CA LEU A 179 -14.20 -20.90 8.65
C LEU A 179 -15.01 -20.37 9.85
N LYS A 180 -14.61 -20.67 11.08
CA LYS A 180 -15.25 -20.14 12.30
C LYS A 180 -14.92 -18.67 12.55
N GLY A 181 -13.76 -18.21 12.07
CA GLY A 181 -13.23 -16.87 12.29
C GLY A 181 -12.27 -16.80 13.48
N LEU A 182 -11.16 -16.09 13.27
CA LEU A 182 -10.05 -15.95 14.22
C LEU A 182 -10.46 -15.23 15.53
N ASP A 183 -11.48 -14.37 15.48
CA ASP A 183 -12.03 -13.70 16.66
C ASP A 183 -12.41 -14.72 17.76
N LEU A 184 -13.07 -15.82 17.37
CA LEU A 184 -13.47 -16.87 18.31
C LEU A 184 -12.33 -17.82 18.65
N GLY A 185 -11.56 -18.28 17.65
CA GLY A 185 -10.50 -19.27 17.82
C GLY A 185 -9.31 -18.76 18.64
N GLU A 186 -8.82 -17.56 18.31
CA GLU A 186 -7.60 -16.98 18.89
C GLU A 186 -7.89 -16.00 20.03
N HIS A 187 -9.09 -15.38 20.06
CA HIS A 187 -9.42 -14.33 21.03
C HIS A 187 -10.60 -14.68 21.95
N GLY A 188 -11.33 -15.77 21.67
CA GLY A 188 -12.45 -16.24 22.50
C GLY A 188 -13.59 -15.23 22.64
N GLN A 189 -13.68 -14.25 21.73
CA GLN A 189 -14.63 -13.13 21.79
C GLN A 189 -15.10 -12.79 20.37
N GLU A 190 -16.34 -12.36 20.19
CA GLU A 190 -16.79 -11.80 18.91
C GLU A 190 -16.43 -10.31 18.82
N ALA A 191 -15.78 -9.87 17.74
CA ALA A 191 -15.53 -8.45 17.55
C ALA A 191 -16.82 -7.64 17.29
N TYR A 192 -17.87 -8.28 16.77
CA TYR A 192 -19.14 -7.63 16.38
C TYR A 192 -20.35 -8.49 16.77
N ALA A 193 -20.90 -8.24 17.96
CA ALA A 193 -22.07 -8.95 18.47
C ALA A 193 -23.28 -8.82 17.52
N GLY A 194 -23.85 -9.95 17.11
CA GLY A 194 -25.12 -10.01 16.37
C GLY A 194 -25.07 -9.86 14.85
N PHE A 195 -23.88 -9.76 14.24
CA PHE A 195 -23.71 -9.69 12.76
C PHE A 195 -23.18 -10.99 12.13
N GLN A 196 -22.65 -11.91 12.94
CA GLN A 196 -22.14 -13.20 12.50
C GLN A 196 -23.29 -14.23 12.49
N ILE A 197 -23.88 -14.52 11.33
CA ILE A 197 -24.78 -15.68 11.18
C ILE A 197 -23.91 -16.92 11.04
N ILE A 198 -23.40 -17.42 12.17
CA ILE A 198 -22.77 -18.74 12.20
C ILE A 198 -23.90 -19.76 12.11
N HIS A 199 -24.10 -20.35 10.92
CA HIS A 199 -24.91 -21.55 10.80
C HIS A 199 -24.17 -22.70 11.47
N THR A 200 -24.41 -22.90 12.76
CA THR A 200 -24.17 -24.20 13.37
C THR A 200 -25.02 -25.23 12.64
N LYS A 201 -24.36 -26.24 12.05
CA LYS A 201 -25.06 -27.46 11.63
C LYS A 201 -25.62 -28.19 12.84
#